data_AF-A0A6B3CSG5-F1
#
_entry.id   AF-A0A6B3CSG5-F1
#
_cell.length_a   1.000
_cell.length_b   1.000
_cell.length_c   1.000
_cell.angle_alpha   90.00
_cell.angle_beta   90.00
_cell.angle_gamma   90.00
#
_symmetry.space_group_name_H-M   'P 1'
#
loop_
_entity.id
_entity.type
_entity.pdbx_description
1 polymer ?
#
loop_
_entity_poly.entity_id
_entity_poly.type
_entity_poly.pdbx_seq_one_letter_code
_entity_poly.pdbx_strand_id
1 'polypeptide(L)'
;GPWGGGGMVGDDAAGHLRSLGLPQLPPSLAIEALQKALDHDESGLVVADIDWGRFLPVYTLARRRPLLDALPELQTLPDPAAATPADDPDGTDGR
;
A
#
# COMPACT_ATOMS: atom_id res chain seq x y z
N GLY A 1 -0.49 -1.74 -11.45
CA GLY A 1 -0.80 -0.56 -10.62
C GLY A 1 -0.74 0.71 -11.44
N PRO A 2 -0.87 1.90 -10.83
CA PRO A 2 -0.65 3.17 -11.52
C PRO A 2 0.82 3.27 -11.97
N TRP A 3 1.08 3.75 -13.19
CA TRP A 3 2.45 3.91 -13.73
C TRP A 3 2.94 5.34 -13.52
N GLY A 4 4.25 5.50 -13.28
CA GLY A 4 4.91 6.80 -13.19
C GLY A 4 5.11 7.46 -14.57
N GLY A 5 5.40 8.77 -14.58
CA GLY A 5 5.76 9.49 -15.82
C GLY A 5 4.62 10.23 -16.53
N GLY A 6 3.44 10.32 -15.93
CA GLY A 6 2.26 10.98 -16.50
C GLY A 6 1.46 10.08 -17.46
N GLY A 7 0.17 10.34 -17.60
CA GLY A 7 -0.74 9.56 -18.46
C GLY A 7 -2.03 9.12 -17.75
N MET A 8 -2.19 7.80 -17.55
CA MET A 8 -3.43 7.15 -17.07
C MET A 8 -3.95 7.64 -15.69
N VAL A 9 -3.10 8.31 -14.92
CA VAL A 9 -3.43 8.89 -13.61
C VAL A 9 -2.93 10.33 -13.62
N GLY A 10 -3.86 11.28 -13.48
CA GLY A 10 -3.51 12.69 -13.30
C GLY A 10 -2.87 12.96 -11.95
N ASP A 11 -2.15 14.07 -11.81
CA ASP A 11 -1.31 14.37 -10.64
C ASP A 11 -2.10 14.36 -9.32
N ASP A 12 -3.33 14.88 -9.32
CA ASP A 12 -4.21 14.86 -8.13
C ASP A 12 -4.57 13.43 -7.69
N ALA A 13 -4.90 12.56 -8.65
CA ALA A 13 -5.20 11.17 -8.39
C ALA A 13 -3.93 10.40 -7.94
N ALA A 14 -2.76 10.74 -8.50
CA ALA A 14 -1.49 10.16 -8.07
C ALA A 14 -1.14 10.55 -6.63
N GLY A 15 -1.38 11.81 -6.26
CA GLY A 15 -1.22 12.30 -4.89
C GLY A 15 -2.15 11.57 -3.91
N HIS A 16 -3.42 11.39 -4.29
CA HIS A 16 -4.38 10.64 -3.49
C HIS A 16 -4.00 9.16 -3.34
N LEU A 17 -3.63 8.46 -4.42
CA LEU A 17 -3.21 7.06 -4.35
C LEU A 17 -1.96 6.88 -3.47
N ARG A 18 -0.98 7.78 -3.60
CA ARG A 18 0.19 7.79 -2.71
C ARG A 18 -0.21 8.00 -1.26
N SER A 19 -1.22 8.82 -1.00
CA SER A 19 -1.73 9.03 0.37
C SER A 19 -2.49 7.83 0.95
N LEU A 20 -2.83 6.85 0.13
CA LEU A 20 -3.38 5.56 0.54
C LEU A 20 -2.34 4.43 0.58
N GLY A 21 -1.06 4.71 0.30
CA GLY A 21 -0.01 3.68 0.24
C GLY A 21 0.11 2.97 -1.11
N LEU A 22 -0.42 3.57 -2.18
CA LEU A 22 -0.33 3.05 -3.55
C LEU A 22 0.51 4.01 -4.42
N PRO A 23 1.85 4.03 -4.26
CA PRO A 23 2.72 4.82 -5.12
C PRO A 23 2.63 4.41 -6.59
N GLN A 24 3.10 5.30 -7.47
CA GLN A 24 3.23 4.99 -8.89
C GLN A 24 4.41 4.06 -9.13
N LEU A 25 4.17 2.99 -9.88
CA LEU A 25 5.19 2.04 -10.30
C LEU A 25 6.15 2.70 -11.29
N PRO A 26 7.47 2.69 -11.05
CA PRO A 26 8.44 3.19 -12.02
C PRO A 26 8.29 2.46 -13.37
N PRO A 27 8.24 3.16 -14.51
CA PRO A 27 8.05 2.52 -15.82
C PRO A 27 9.11 1.47 -16.15
N SER A 28 10.36 1.69 -15.75
CA SER A 28 11.44 0.71 -15.92
C SER A 28 11.12 -0.63 -15.22
N LEU A 29 10.64 -0.57 -13.98
CA LEU A 29 10.28 -1.74 -13.20
C LEU A 29 9.02 -2.43 -13.75
N ALA A 30 8.06 -1.64 -14.25
CA ALA A 30 6.87 -2.16 -14.89
C ALA A 30 7.20 -2.94 -16.18
N ILE A 31 8.12 -2.41 -17.00
CA ILE A 31 8.60 -3.08 -18.22
C ILE A 31 9.39 -4.35 -17.88
N GLU A 32 10.26 -4.30 -16.88
CA GLU A 32 11.01 -5.48 -16.43
C GLU A 32 10.08 -6.59 -15.94
N ALA A 33 9.05 -6.25 -15.15
CA ALA A 33 8.08 -7.22 -14.67
C ALA A 33 7.23 -7.80 -15.81
N LEU A 34 6.89 -6.99 -16.83
CA LEU A 34 6.22 -7.47 -18.03
C LEU A 34 7.09 -8.46 -18.80
N GLN A 35 8.39 -8.16 -18.98
CA GLN A 35 9.31 -9.08 -19.64
C GLN A 35 9.35 -10.42 -18.90
N LYS A 36 9.47 -10.40 -17.57
CA LYS A 36 9.45 -11.63 -16.76
C LYS A 36 8.15 -12.40 -16.94
N ALA A 37 6.99 -11.74 -16.99
CA ALA A 37 5.71 -12.40 -17.19
C ALA A 37 5.67 -13.15 -18.53
N LEU A 38 6.20 -12.53 -19.60
CA LEU A 38 6.28 -13.15 -20.93
C LEU A 38 7.26 -14.33 -20.94
N ASP A 39 8.42 -14.17 -20.29
CA ASP A 39 9.45 -15.22 -20.22
C ASP A 39 8.96 -16.48 -19.48
N HIS A 40 7.99 -16.33 -18.57
CA HIS A 40 7.43 -17.42 -17.74
C HIS A 40 6.02 -17.87 -18.18
N ASP A 41 5.50 -17.37 -19.30
CA ASP A 41 4.15 -17.66 -19.82
C ASP A 41 3.03 -17.41 -18.79
N GLU A 42 3.18 -16.34 -17.99
CA GLU A 42 2.23 -16.00 -16.94
C GLU A 42 0.97 -15.35 -17.53
N SER A 43 -0.17 -16.04 -17.40
CA SER A 43 -1.47 -15.58 -17.93
C SER A 43 -2.18 -14.56 -17.04
N GLY A 44 -1.79 -14.43 -15.77
CA GLY A 44 -2.45 -13.56 -14.79
C GLY A 44 -1.49 -13.06 -13.71
N LEU A 45 -0.79 -11.95 -13.99
CA LEU A 45 0.14 -11.32 -13.06
C LEU A 45 -0.33 -9.91 -12.68
N VAL A 46 -0.29 -9.59 -11.38
CA VAL A 46 -0.52 -8.25 -10.86
C VAL A 46 0.80 -7.70 -10.32
N VAL A 47 1.22 -6.57 -10.88
CA VAL A 47 2.40 -5.83 -10.40
C VAL A 47 1.95 -4.48 -9.85
N ALA A 48 2.24 -4.24 -8.59
CA ALA A 48 1.96 -2.99 -7.90
C ALA A 48 3.04 -2.74 -6.84
N ASP A 49 3.38 -1.47 -6.68
CA ASP A 49 4.17 -1.01 -5.54
C ASP A 49 3.20 -0.59 -4.44
N ILE A 50 3.33 -1.17 -3.26
CA ILE A 50 2.39 -1.02 -2.14
C ILE A 50 3.16 -0.78 -0.85
N ASP A 51 2.89 0.36 -0.22
CA ASP A 51 3.27 0.62 1.16
C ASP A 51 2.20 -0.01 2.08
N TRP A 52 2.49 -1.22 2.55
CA TRP A 52 1.57 -2.00 3.38
C TRP A 52 1.23 -1.34 4.72
N GLY A 53 2.16 -0.60 5.32
CA GLY A 53 1.92 0.10 6.58
C GLY A 53 0.86 1.19 6.44
N ARG A 54 0.80 1.82 5.26
CA ARG A 54 -0.19 2.86 4.95
C ARG A 54 -1.47 2.30 4.31
N PHE A 55 -1.36 1.24 3.53
CA PHE A 55 -2.48 0.66 2.80
C PHE A 55 -3.38 -0.24 3.65
N LEU A 56 -2.81 -1.05 4.56
CA LEU A 56 -3.57 -1.98 5.39
C LEU A 56 -4.70 -1.32 6.20
N PRO A 57 -4.46 -0.24 6.97
CA PRO A 57 -5.51 0.41 7.74
C PRO A 57 -6.67 0.82 6.83
N VAL A 58 -6.34 1.48 5.70
CA VAL A 58 -7.33 1.96 4.72
C VAL A 58 -8.12 0.80 4.12
N TYR A 59 -7.44 -0.30 3.78
CA TYR A 59 -8.04 -1.45 3.13
C TYR A 59 -9.02 -2.21 4.05
N THR A 60 -8.76 -2.23 5.35
CA THR A 60 -9.58 -2.93 6.36
C THR A 60 -10.58 -2.03 7.10
N LEU A 61 -10.56 -0.71 6.87
CA LEU A 61 -11.43 0.29 7.53
C LEU A 61 -12.91 -0.13 7.56
N ALA A 62 -13.44 -0.63 6.44
CA ALA A 62 -14.88 -0.90 6.32
C ALA A 62 -15.27 -2.28 6.87
N ARG A 63 -14.48 -3.31 6.60
CA ARG A 63 -14.69 -4.71 7.02
C ARG A 63 -13.36 -5.48 6.94
N ARG A 64 -13.26 -6.59 7.66
CA ARG A 64 -12.21 -7.59 7.42
C ARG A 64 -12.27 -8.09 5.97
N ARG A 65 -11.14 -8.10 5.27
CA ARG A 65 -11.04 -8.51 3.86
C ARG A 65 -10.00 -9.62 3.71
N PRO A 66 -10.42 -10.88 3.52
CA PRO A 66 -9.52 -12.03 3.58
C PRO A 66 -8.54 -12.13 2.39
N LEU A 67 -8.66 -11.26 1.39
CA LEU A 67 -7.78 -11.25 0.21
C LEU A 67 -6.30 -11.13 0.60
N LEU A 68 -6.01 -10.41 1.68
CA LEU A 68 -4.65 -10.16 2.15
C LEU A 68 -4.13 -11.24 3.11
N ASP A 69 -5.00 -12.13 3.60
CA ASP A 69 -4.61 -13.21 4.53
C ASP A 69 -3.67 -14.23 3.85
N ALA A 70 -3.70 -14.29 2.51
CA ALA A 70 -2.84 -15.14 1.69
C ALA A 70 -1.40 -14.61 1.51
N LEU A 71 -1.12 -13.38 1.93
CA LEU A 71 0.21 -12.77 1.82
C LEU A 71 0.98 -12.93 3.15
N PRO A 72 1.99 -13.81 3.21
CA PRO A 72 2.69 -14.09 4.47
C PRO A 72 3.42 -12.87 5.03
N GLU A 73 3.87 -11.95 4.18
CA GLU A 73 4.56 -10.71 4.58
C GLU A 73 3.66 -9.81 5.44
N LEU A 74 2.34 -9.90 5.26
CA LEU A 74 1.36 -9.10 6.01
C LEU A 74 1.03 -9.68 7.39
N GLN A 75 1.29 -10.98 7.60
CA GLN A 75 1.15 -11.63 8.92
C GLN A 75 2.20 -11.13 9.92
N THR A 76 3.35 -10.64 9.42
CA THR A 76 4.45 -10.14 10.24
C THR A 76 4.41 -8.63 10.46
N LEU A 77 3.54 -7.91 9.76
CA LEU A 77 3.42 -6.46 9.94
C LEU A 77 2.75 -6.15 11.29
N PRO A 78 3.20 -5.12 12.03
CA PRO A 78 2.50 -4.65 13.21
C PRO A 78 1.06 -4.27 12.85
N ASP A 79 0.08 -4.72 13.65
CA ASP A 79 -1.31 -4.31 13.45
C ASP A 79 -1.42 -2.79 13.69
N PRO A 80 -1.74 -1.99 12.66
CA PRO A 80 -1.87 -0.55 12.82
C PRO A 80 -3.06 -0.17 13.72
N ALA A 81 -4.02 -1.07 13.94
CA ALA A 81 -5.11 -0.87 14.91
C ALA A 81 -4.65 -1.07 16.37
N ALA A 82 -3.52 -1.75 16.60
CA ALA A 82 -2.89 -1.90 17.92
C ALA A 82 -1.99 -0.72 18.29
N ALA A 83 -1.72 0.19 17.35
CA ALA A 83 -1.12 1.50 17.63
C ALA A 83 -2.17 2.39 18.31
N THR A 84 -2.46 2.07 19.58
CA THR A 84 -3.14 2.97 20.52
C THR A 84 -2.42 4.32 20.44
N PRO A 85 -3.13 5.46 20.32
CA PRO A 85 -2.47 6.74 20.55
C PRO A 85 -1.82 6.63 21.91
N ALA A 86 -0.51 6.86 21.96
CA ALA A 86 0.21 6.94 23.23
C ALA A 86 -0.58 7.92 24.10
N ASP A 87 -1.11 7.38 25.18
CA ASP A 87 -1.73 8.11 26.28
C ASP A 87 -0.79 9.28 26.58
N ASP A 88 -1.26 10.51 26.40
CA ASP A 88 -0.57 11.71 26.89
C ASP A 88 -0.42 11.52 28.40
N PRO A 89 0.78 11.26 28.94
CA PRO A 89 0.95 11.34 30.36
C PRO A 89 1.12 12.83 30.67
N ASP A 90 0.21 13.30 31.52
CA ASP A 90 0.43 14.40 32.43
C ASP A 90 -0.03 15.78 31.94
N GLY A 91 -1.34 15.95 31.98
CA GLY A 91 -1.86 17.16 32.60
C GLY A 91 -1.52 17.15 34.09
N THR A 92 -0.40 17.76 34.47
CA THR A 92 -0.19 18.23 35.85
C THR A 92 -0.62 19.69 35.97
N ASP A 93 -1.61 19.84 36.83
CA ASP A 93 -2.23 21.05 37.35
C ASP A 93 -1.25 21.88 38.23
N GLY A 94 -1.49 23.18 38.31
CA GLY A 94 -1.23 23.99 39.52
C GLY A 94 0.10 24.75 39.65
N ARG A 95 0.10 26.05 39.32
CA ARG A 95 0.13 27.21 40.26
C ARG A 95 0.77 28.46 39.67
#